data_AF-A0A8D5U8R5-F1
#
_entry.id   AF-A0A8D5U8R5-F1
#
_cell.length_a   1.000
_cell.length_b   1.000
_cell.length_c   1.000
_cell.angle_alpha   90.00
_cell.angle_beta   90.00
_cell.angle_gamma   90.00
#
_symmetry.space_group_name_H-M   'P 1'
#
loop_
_entity.id
_entity.type
_entity.pdbx_description
1 polymer ?
#
loop_
_entity_poly.entity_id
_entity_poly.type
_entity_poly.pdbx_seq_one_letter_code
_entity_poly.pdbx_strand_id
1 'polypeptide(L)'
;MKAIVFDLGITVKDVIEQPINKDFVMVTPSTVLFTGLENAIYTGFLWVEPKRILGSTGIVKIRNVGIEVDKNIEGKNAVVLPYSKKYGGIGTEIDGILSEYAVIPEDSIVVLPDNFNIKYVLYPFVSIGLQLRKIVKGFNVLIVGGGLVSYISSLALVGYASRVYLYNDEGYKVRLYGVEEIKDGGSWDIIFAGSMRSWIRVALQFSSKEGDILALPKFLNSWPAIIPTRLNVRLIEPMKMDGVFEFIDDEITDKIFQELVVSSDSLESSIPTPKPGVLFNAEKFFSARRS
;
A
#
# COMPACT_ATOMS: atom_id res chain seq x y z
N MET A 1 10.33 2.94 23.64
CA MET A 1 10.02 3.81 22.49
C MET A 1 8.51 3.93 22.33
N LYS A 2 8.01 5.07 21.89
CA LYS A 2 6.59 5.26 21.58
C LYS A 2 6.24 4.63 20.22
N ALA A 3 5.09 4.00 20.13
CA ALA A 3 4.55 3.40 18.92
C ALA A 3 3.03 3.51 18.87
N ILE A 4 2.46 3.48 17.67
CA ILE A 4 1.04 3.30 17.42
C ILE A 4 0.82 1.82 17.11
N VAL A 5 0.07 1.16 17.98
CA VAL A 5 -0.16 -0.29 17.93
C VAL A 5 -1.63 -0.61 17.80
N PHE A 6 -1.91 -1.78 17.25
CA PHE A 6 -3.23 -2.42 17.38
C PHE A 6 -3.32 -3.15 18.72
N ASP A 7 -4.24 -2.74 19.58
CA ASP A 7 -4.58 -3.43 20.83
C ASP A 7 -6.08 -3.29 21.09
N LEU A 8 -6.88 -4.12 20.39
CA LEU A 8 -8.35 -4.03 20.35
C LEU A 8 -8.88 -2.68 19.83
N GLY A 9 -8.00 -1.91 19.20
CA GLY A 9 -8.17 -0.54 18.74
C GLY A 9 -6.80 0.03 18.40
N ILE A 10 -6.76 1.22 17.81
CA ILE A 10 -5.48 1.86 17.43
C ILE A 10 -5.09 2.83 18.55
N THR A 11 -3.97 2.55 19.23
CA THR A 11 -3.56 3.28 20.44
C THR A 11 -2.07 3.60 20.44
N VAL A 12 -1.68 4.65 21.16
CA VAL A 12 -0.27 4.98 21.39
C VAL A 12 0.21 4.26 22.65
N LYS A 13 1.32 3.53 22.55
CA LYS A 13 1.92 2.81 23.68
C LYS A 13 3.43 2.92 23.70
N ASP A 14 4.00 2.74 24.89
CA ASP A 14 5.43 2.48 25.05
C ASP A 14 5.71 1.00 24.79
N VAL A 15 6.65 0.74 23.89
CA VAL A 15 7.11 -0.59 23.49
C VAL A 15 8.64 -0.67 23.60
N ILE A 16 9.14 -1.91 23.64
CA ILE A 16 10.58 -2.17 23.70
C ILE A 16 11.17 -1.98 22.30
N GLU A 17 12.34 -1.33 22.21
CA GLU A 17 13.07 -1.21 20.96
C GLU A 17 13.59 -2.57 20.51
N GLN A 18 13.39 -2.88 19.23
CA GLN A 18 13.76 -4.18 18.68
C GLN A 18 15.23 -4.20 18.26
N PRO A 19 15.95 -5.31 18.50
CA PRO A 19 17.29 -5.49 17.97
C PRO A 19 17.26 -5.60 16.45
N ILE A 20 18.34 -5.15 15.79
CA ILE A 20 18.49 -5.25 14.34
C ILE A 20 18.90 -6.67 13.97
N ASN A 21 18.05 -7.38 13.24
CA ASN A 21 18.38 -8.67 12.64
C ASN A 21 19.37 -8.51 11.47
N LYS A 22 20.06 -9.60 11.12
CA LYS A 22 21.17 -9.58 10.15
C LYS A 22 20.80 -9.01 8.76
N ASP A 23 19.57 -9.23 8.31
CA ASP A 23 19.03 -8.82 7.00
C ASP A 23 17.96 -7.72 7.11
N PHE A 24 17.98 -6.96 8.21
CA PHE A 24 17.06 -5.86 8.46
C PHE A 24 17.80 -4.53 8.51
N VAL A 25 17.03 -3.45 8.43
CA VAL A 25 17.49 -2.08 8.64
C VAL A 25 16.71 -1.44 9.78
N MET A 26 17.38 -0.64 10.59
CA MET A 26 16.73 0.25 11.53
C MET A 26 16.46 1.58 10.86
N VAL A 27 15.23 2.06 10.99
CA VAL A 27 14.78 3.29 10.36
C VAL A 27 14.09 4.21 11.36
N THR A 28 14.16 5.51 11.09
CA THR A 28 13.31 6.52 11.73
C THR A 28 12.26 6.98 10.71
N PRO A 29 10.96 6.80 10.99
CA PRO A 29 9.90 7.25 10.10
C PRO A 29 9.85 8.78 10.02
N SER A 30 9.78 9.32 8.80
CA SER A 30 9.52 10.74 8.57
C SER A 30 8.02 10.95 8.36
N THR A 31 7.47 10.27 7.36
CA THR A 31 6.06 10.32 7.01
C THR A 31 5.54 8.91 6.81
N VAL A 32 4.39 8.58 7.38
CA VAL A 32 3.71 7.29 7.18
C VAL A 32 2.44 7.53 6.38
N LEU A 33 2.18 6.67 5.39
CA LEU A 33 0.99 6.77 4.57
C LEU A 33 -0.06 5.78 5.08
N PHE A 34 -1.12 6.32 5.68
CA PHE A 34 -2.32 5.55 6.02
C PHE A 34 -3.14 5.28 4.77
N THR A 35 -3.62 4.05 4.63
CA THR A 35 -4.35 3.57 3.44
C THR A 35 -5.54 2.70 3.80
N GLY A 36 -6.13 2.05 2.79
CA GLY A 36 -7.15 1.02 2.98
C GLY A 36 -6.72 -0.15 3.88
N LEU A 37 -5.40 -0.40 4.06
CA LEU A 37 -4.91 -1.42 5.01
C LEU A 37 -5.23 -1.02 6.46
N GLU A 38 -4.80 0.17 6.88
CA GLU A 38 -5.03 0.64 8.24
C GLU A 38 -6.53 0.88 8.51
N ASN A 39 -7.29 1.29 7.49
CA ASN A 39 -8.76 1.31 7.59
C ASN A 39 -9.35 -0.08 7.80
N ALA A 40 -8.88 -1.10 7.07
CA ALA A 40 -9.39 -2.46 7.22
C ALA A 40 -9.11 -3.01 8.62
N ILE A 41 -7.96 -2.64 9.22
CA ILE A 41 -7.66 -2.95 10.62
C ILE A 41 -8.61 -2.21 11.56
N TYR A 42 -8.75 -0.90 11.37
CA TYR A 42 -9.64 -0.06 12.18
C TYR A 42 -11.10 -0.53 12.16
N THR A 43 -11.62 -0.92 11.00
CA THR A 43 -13.01 -1.41 10.84
C THR A 43 -13.18 -2.89 11.18
N GLY A 44 -12.11 -3.61 11.51
CA GLY A 44 -12.15 -5.04 11.83
C GLY A 44 -12.34 -5.98 10.63
N PHE A 45 -12.16 -5.49 9.40
CA PHE A 45 -12.13 -6.35 8.20
C PHE A 45 -10.83 -7.15 8.09
N LEU A 46 -9.75 -6.60 8.62
CA LEU A 46 -8.45 -7.26 8.72
C LEU A 46 -8.08 -7.36 10.20
N TRP A 47 -8.00 -8.59 10.70
CA TRP A 47 -7.48 -8.84 12.05
C TRP A 47 -5.96 -8.90 12.02
N VAL A 48 -5.31 -8.17 12.92
CA VAL A 48 -3.86 -8.25 13.16
C VAL A 48 -3.62 -8.65 14.60
N GLU A 49 -2.46 -9.24 14.87
CA GLU A 49 -2.11 -9.67 16.23
C GLU A 49 -2.07 -8.47 17.20
N PRO A 50 -2.64 -8.58 18.42
CA PRO A 50 -2.52 -7.52 19.43
C PRO A 50 -1.05 -7.17 19.71
N LYS A 51 -0.81 -5.89 20.03
CA LYS A 51 0.51 -5.25 20.21
C LYS A 51 1.31 -5.03 18.93
N ARG A 52 0.77 -5.40 17.76
CA ARG A 52 1.40 -5.12 16.48
C ARG A 52 1.58 -3.62 16.26
N ILE A 53 2.80 -3.17 15.99
CA ILE A 53 3.07 -1.81 15.51
C ILE A 53 2.51 -1.69 14.10
N LEU A 54 1.72 -0.63 13.86
CA LEU A 54 1.06 -0.39 12.57
C LEU A 54 1.94 0.43 11.61
N GLY A 55 1.41 0.73 10.42
CA GLY A 55 2.08 1.55 9.41
C GLY A 55 2.79 0.67 8.41
N SER A 56 2.10 0.38 7.30
CA SER A 56 2.59 -0.54 6.28
C SER A 56 3.59 0.09 5.31
N THR A 57 3.45 1.39 5.02
CA THR A 57 4.29 2.09 4.05
C THR A 57 4.51 3.55 4.44
N GLY A 58 5.62 4.12 4.01
CA GLY A 58 5.98 5.50 4.29
C GLY A 58 7.41 5.81 3.89
N ILE A 59 7.80 7.07 4.09
CA ILE A 59 9.16 7.55 3.90
C ILE A 59 9.88 7.51 5.24
N VAL A 60 11.05 6.89 5.25
CA VAL A 60 11.87 6.66 6.44
C VAL A 60 13.32 7.05 6.16
N LYS A 61 14.06 7.40 7.22
CA LYS A 61 15.52 7.57 7.17
C LYS A 61 16.21 6.34 7.74
N ILE A 62 17.11 5.75 6.98
CA ILE A 62 17.89 4.58 7.43
C ILE A 62 18.94 5.05 8.43
N ARG A 63 18.96 4.42 9.61
CA ARG A 63 19.88 4.75 10.70
C ARG A 63 21.03 3.77 10.78
N ASN A 64 20.71 2.49 10.80
CA ASN A 64 21.66 1.42 10.96
C ASN A 64 21.22 0.23 10.13
N VAL A 65 22.17 -0.59 9.71
CA VAL A 65 21.88 -1.81 8.94
C VAL A 65 22.39 -3.06 9.64
N GLY A 66 21.71 -4.18 9.39
CA GLY A 66 22.16 -5.51 9.78
C GLY A 66 23.44 -5.91 9.05
N ILE A 67 24.11 -6.95 9.57
CA ILE A 67 25.45 -7.34 9.10
C ILE A 67 25.48 -7.81 7.64
N GLU A 68 24.36 -8.30 7.10
CA GLU A 68 24.24 -8.82 5.73
C GLU A 68 23.69 -7.76 4.75
N VAL A 69 23.45 -6.54 5.22
CA VAL A 69 22.90 -5.44 4.41
C VAL A 69 24.02 -4.47 4.02
N ASP A 70 23.92 -3.90 2.81
CA ASP A 70 24.89 -2.90 2.33
C ASP A 70 24.91 -1.66 3.23
N LYS A 71 26.04 -1.38 3.88
CA LYS A 71 26.22 -0.22 4.76
C LYS A 71 26.11 1.13 4.04
N ASN A 72 26.26 1.18 2.72
CA ASN A 72 26.20 2.44 1.97
C ASN A 72 24.79 3.07 1.90
N ILE A 73 23.77 2.38 2.42
CA ILE A 73 22.41 2.92 2.51
C ILE A 73 22.16 3.65 3.83
N GLU A 74 23.05 3.54 4.83
CA GLU A 74 22.92 4.28 6.08
C GLU A 74 22.87 5.79 5.84
N GLY A 75 21.99 6.47 6.56
CA GLY A 75 21.75 7.91 6.44
C GLY A 75 20.85 8.32 5.28
N LYS A 76 20.57 7.43 4.31
CA LYS A 76 19.70 7.73 3.16
C LYS A 76 18.22 7.66 3.53
N ASN A 77 17.40 8.34 2.73
CA ASN A 77 15.95 8.20 2.79
C ASN A 77 15.50 7.01 1.95
N ALA A 78 14.42 6.37 2.35
CA ALA A 78 13.83 5.24 1.65
C ALA A 78 12.32 5.22 1.76
N VAL A 79 11.66 4.54 0.83
CA VAL A 79 10.26 4.13 0.94
C VAL A 79 10.20 2.69 1.43
N VAL A 80 9.30 2.42 2.36
CA VAL A 80 9.01 1.07 2.83
C VAL A 80 7.90 0.45 1.98
N LEU A 81 8.17 -0.71 1.38
CA LEU A 81 7.15 -1.52 0.72
C LEU A 81 6.32 -2.23 1.79
N PRO A 82 4.99 -2.35 1.61
CA PRO A 82 4.10 -2.92 2.62
C PRO A 82 4.20 -4.45 2.73
N TYR A 83 5.10 -5.09 1.96
CA TYR A 83 5.27 -6.53 1.95
C TYR A 83 6.75 -6.90 1.81
N SER A 84 7.19 -7.84 2.64
CA SER A 84 8.45 -8.58 2.51
C SER A 84 8.14 -9.97 1.97
N LYS A 85 8.91 -10.42 0.98
CA LYS A 85 8.74 -11.77 0.43
C LYS A 85 9.10 -12.85 1.45
N LYS A 86 10.05 -12.55 2.34
CA LYS A 86 10.52 -13.47 3.37
C LYS A 86 9.72 -13.39 4.65
N TYR A 87 9.26 -12.19 5.04
CA TYR A 87 8.67 -11.96 6.36
C TYR A 87 7.17 -11.62 6.35
N GLY A 88 6.60 -11.35 5.18
CA GLY A 88 5.17 -11.03 5.04
C GLY A 88 4.86 -9.55 5.13
N GLY A 89 3.60 -9.23 5.46
CA GLY A 89 3.10 -7.86 5.46
C GLY A 89 3.68 -6.98 6.57
N ILE A 90 4.16 -5.78 6.20
CA ILE A 90 4.66 -4.77 7.13
C ILE A 90 3.48 -4.10 7.84
N GLY A 91 3.53 -4.00 9.17
CA GLY A 91 2.43 -3.48 9.97
C GLY A 91 1.20 -4.40 10.07
N THR A 92 1.28 -5.62 9.55
CA THR A 92 0.16 -6.59 9.52
C THR A 92 0.57 -8.01 9.92
N GLU A 93 1.71 -8.51 9.44
CA GLU A 93 2.28 -9.83 9.80
C GLU A 93 3.62 -9.74 10.54
N ILE A 94 4.39 -8.68 10.28
CA ILE A 94 5.45 -8.17 11.16
C ILE A 94 5.21 -6.71 11.54
N ASP A 95 5.98 -6.20 12.50
CA ASP A 95 5.86 -4.81 12.97
C ASP A 95 6.08 -3.78 11.85
N GLY A 96 5.28 -2.71 11.90
CA GLY A 96 5.29 -1.61 10.95
C GLY A 96 6.17 -0.44 11.37
N ILE A 97 5.92 0.70 10.73
CA ILE A 97 6.74 1.92 10.87
C ILE A 97 6.06 3.05 11.64
N LEU A 98 4.95 2.85 12.32
CA LEU A 98 4.37 3.89 13.21
C LEU A 98 5.00 3.83 14.60
N SER A 99 6.30 4.09 14.68
CA SER A 99 7.07 4.13 15.93
C SER A 99 8.23 5.12 15.84
N GLU A 100 8.86 5.44 16.97
CA GLU A 100 10.06 6.29 16.96
C GLU A 100 11.21 5.66 16.15
N TYR A 101 11.33 4.34 16.25
CA TYR A 101 12.28 3.50 15.51
C TYR A 101 11.55 2.24 15.06
N ALA A 102 11.85 1.78 13.85
CA ALA A 102 11.32 0.53 13.32
C ALA A 102 12.46 -0.29 12.73
N VAL A 103 12.34 -1.62 12.82
CA VAL A 103 13.30 -2.57 12.25
C VAL A 103 12.59 -3.29 11.11
N ILE A 104 12.98 -3.00 9.88
CA ILE A 104 12.28 -3.41 8.66
C ILE A 104 13.19 -4.31 7.81
N PRO A 105 12.66 -5.39 7.20
CA PRO A 105 13.44 -6.21 6.27
C PRO A 105 14.03 -5.38 5.14
N GLU A 106 15.28 -5.65 4.76
CA GLU A 106 15.92 -4.93 3.65
C GLU A 106 15.15 -5.11 2.33
N ASP A 107 14.55 -6.28 2.11
CA ASP A 107 13.82 -6.58 0.87
C ASP A 107 12.54 -5.73 0.70
N SER A 108 12.13 -5.01 1.74
CA SER A 108 11.03 -4.04 1.74
C SER A 108 11.51 -2.60 1.66
N ILE A 109 12.78 -2.32 1.34
CA ILE A 109 13.34 -0.97 1.30
C ILE A 109 13.66 -0.54 -0.13
N VAL A 110 13.16 0.63 -0.52
CA VAL A 110 13.53 1.31 -1.76
C VAL A 110 14.21 2.62 -1.43
N VAL A 111 15.54 2.66 -1.57
CA VAL A 111 16.33 3.89 -1.36
C VAL A 111 15.89 4.97 -2.34
N LEU A 112 15.62 6.16 -1.81
CA LEU A 112 15.22 7.33 -2.57
C LEU A 112 16.45 8.14 -3.04
N PRO A 113 16.33 8.90 -4.15
CA PRO A 113 17.34 9.89 -4.50
C PRO A 113 17.37 11.03 -3.47
N ASP A 114 18.49 11.75 -3.36
CA ASP A 114 18.67 12.78 -2.32
C ASP A 114 17.63 13.91 -2.40
N ASN A 115 17.21 14.29 -3.61
CA ASN A 115 16.19 15.33 -3.86
C ASN A 115 14.85 14.70 -4.28
N PHE A 116 14.33 13.77 -3.48
CA PHE A 116 13.10 13.06 -3.82
C PHE A 116 11.84 13.92 -3.69
N ASN A 117 10.81 13.57 -4.48
CA ASN A 117 9.47 14.12 -4.35
C ASN A 117 8.66 13.33 -3.32
N ILE A 118 7.86 14.00 -2.48
CA ILE A 118 6.96 13.35 -1.51
C ILE A 118 6.02 12.33 -2.17
N LYS A 119 5.66 12.54 -3.45
CA LYS A 119 4.85 11.59 -4.26
C LYS A 119 5.48 10.20 -4.34
N TYR A 120 6.79 10.05 -4.13
CA TYR A 120 7.47 8.75 -4.15
C TYR A 120 6.98 7.79 -3.06
N VAL A 121 6.28 8.28 -2.02
CA VAL A 121 5.54 7.42 -1.08
C VAL A 121 4.52 6.49 -1.78
N LEU A 122 4.10 6.81 -3.01
CA LEU A 122 3.20 6.00 -3.83
C LEU A 122 3.89 4.85 -4.58
N TYR A 123 5.22 4.71 -4.44
CA TYR A 123 6.03 3.69 -5.09
C TYR A 123 5.40 2.27 -5.03
N PRO A 124 4.93 1.77 -3.88
CA PRO A 124 4.39 0.42 -3.80
C PRO A 124 3.20 0.21 -4.74
N PHE A 125 2.31 1.20 -4.84
CA PHE A 125 1.09 1.10 -5.65
C PHE A 125 1.39 1.23 -7.14
N VAL A 126 2.33 2.11 -7.51
CA VAL A 126 2.78 2.23 -8.91
C VAL A 126 3.47 0.95 -9.36
N SER A 127 4.32 0.35 -8.52
CA SER A 127 4.97 -0.92 -8.84
C SER A 127 3.96 -2.02 -9.19
N ILE A 128 2.82 -2.07 -8.50
CA ILE A 128 1.73 -3.03 -8.80
C ILE A 128 1.06 -2.69 -10.14
N GLY A 129 0.74 -1.41 -10.37
CA GLY A 129 0.15 -0.94 -11.63
C GLY A 129 1.02 -1.24 -12.85
N LEU A 130 2.33 -1.05 -12.75
CA LEU A 130 3.29 -1.34 -13.83
C LEU A 130 3.44 -2.85 -14.07
N GLN A 131 3.38 -3.68 -13.04
CA GLN A 131 3.36 -5.13 -13.19
C GLN A 131 2.08 -5.60 -13.91
N LEU A 132 0.92 -5.01 -13.60
CA LEU A 132 -0.35 -5.33 -14.25
C LEU A 132 -0.30 -5.11 -15.77
N ARG A 133 0.45 -4.12 -16.27
CA ARG A 133 0.61 -3.87 -17.73
C ARG A 133 1.04 -5.11 -18.50
N LYS A 134 1.83 -5.99 -17.87
CA LYS A 134 2.32 -7.24 -18.49
C LYS A 134 1.24 -8.30 -18.65
N ILE A 135 0.13 -8.16 -17.92
CA ILE A 135 -0.97 -9.12 -17.88
C ILE A 135 -2.14 -8.63 -18.75
N VAL A 136 -2.39 -7.32 -18.78
CA VAL A 136 -3.65 -6.76 -19.30
C VAL A 136 -3.65 -6.32 -20.76
N LYS A 137 -2.53 -6.46 -21.47
CA LYS A 137 -2.37 -5.89 -22.81
C LYS A 137 -3.47 -6.38 -23.76
N GLY A 138 -4.28 -5.45 -24.28
CA GLY A 138 -5.38 -5.74 -25.21
C GLY A 138 -6.67 -6.27 -24.57
N PHE A 139 -6.74 -6.38 -23.25
CA PHE A 139 -7.93 -6.86 -22.53
C PHE A 139 -8.78 -5.72 -21.97
N ASN A 140 -10.06 -6.00 -21.74
CA ASN A 140 -10.95 -5.15 -20.95
C ASN A 140 -10.77 -5.48 -19.47
N VAL A 141 -10.36 -4.49 -18.68
CA VAL A 141 -10.00 -4.68 -17.27
C VAL A 141 -11.02 -4.01 -16.37
N LEU A 142 -11.55 -4.76 -15.40
CA LEU A 142 -12.32 -4.23 -14.29
C LEU A 142 -11.44 -4.08 -13.06
N ILE A 143 -11.33 -2.87 -12.54
CA ILE A 143 -10.72 -2.56 -11.25
C ILE A 143 -11.82 -2.33 -10.21
N VAL A 144 -11.71 -3.01 -9.07
CA VAL A 144 -12.70 -2.94 -7.98
C VAL A 144 -12.06 -2.37 -6.72
N GLY A 145 -12.58 -1.24 -6.24
CA GLY A 145 -12.20 -0.58 -4.99
C GLY A 145 -11.82 0.89 -5.15
N GLY A 146 -11.99 1.70 -4.09
CA GLY A 146 -11.71 3.14 -4.05
C GLY A 146 -10.37 3.55 -3.43
N GLY A 147 -9.45 2.60 -3.20
CA GLY A 147 -8.16 2.88 -2.56
C GLY A 147 -7.05 3.34 -3.53
N LEU A 148 -5.89 3.72 -2.98
CA LEU A 148 -4.72 4.13 -3.76
C LEU A 148 -4.31 3.10 -4.81
N VAL A 149 -4.26 1.81 -4.42
CA VAL A 149 -3.86 0.74 -5.35
C VAL A 149 -4.79 0.64 -6.55
N SER A 150 -6.09 0.86 -6.36
CA SER A 150 -7.08 0.82 -7.44
C SER A 150 -6.92 2.02 -8.36
N TYR A 151 -6.90 3.25 -7.83
CA TYR A 151 -6.76 4.45 -8.66
C TYR A 151 -5.43 4.50 -9.42
N ILE A 152 -4.32 4.18 -8.75
CA ILE A 152 -2.99 4.19 -9.37
C ILE A 152 -2.88 3.09 -10.43
N SER A 153 -3.42 1.90 -10.16
CA SER A 153 -3.46 0.83 -11.18
C SER A 153 -4.33 1.25 -12.36
N SER A 154 -5.49 1.87 -12.14
CA SER A 154 -6.35 2.36 -13.22
C SER A 154 -5.60 3.31 -14.13
N LEU A 155 -4.89 4.29 -13.56
CA LEU A 155 -4.07 5.23 -14.31
C LEU A 155 -2.94 4.52 -15.06
N ALA A 156 -2.23 3.61 -14.40
CA ALA A 156 -1.13 2.87 -15.00
C ALA A 156 -1.56 2.03 -16.21
N LEU A 157 -2.82 1.57 -16.27
CA LEU A 157 -3.31 0.73 -17.35
C LEU A 157 -3.85 1.50 -18.57
N VAL A 158 -4.01 2.83 -18.48
CA VAL A 158 -4.45 3.67 -19.61
C VAL A 158 -3.45 3.55 -20.76
N GLY A 159 -3.96 3.26 -21.96
CA GLY A 159 -3.15 3.04 -23.17
C GLY A 159 -2.49 1.66 -23.28
N TYR A 160 -2.65 0.78 -22.27
CA TYR A 160 -2.15 -0.59 -22.29
C TYR A 160 -3.28 -1.62 -22.39
N ALA A 161 -4.32 -1.44 -21.57
CA ALA A 161 -5.56 -2.19 -21.69
C ALA A 161 -6.41 -1.67 -22.85
N SER A 162 -7.29 -2.51 -23.41
CA SER A 162 -8.27 -2.06 -24.41
C SER A 162 -9.26 -1.07 -23.80
N ARG A 163 -9.73 -1.36 -22.59
CA ARG A 163 -10.55 -0.47 -21.76
C ARG A 163 -10.24 -0.71 -20.28
N VAL A 164 -10.26 0.38 -19.50
CA VAL A 164 -10.08 0.34 -18.05
C VAL A 164 -11.36 0.80 -17.39
N TYR A 165 -11.97 -0.10 -16.64
CA TYR A 165 -13.18 0.16 -15.88
C TYR A 165 -12.85 0.26 -14.39
N LEU A 166 -13.42 1.23 -13.70
CA LEU A 166 -13.31 1.37 -12.25
C LEU A 166 -14.69 1.30 -11.61
N TYR A 167 -14.84 0.34 -10.70
CA TYR A 167 -15.97 0.25 -9.79
C TYR A 167 -15.52 0.69 -8.39
N ASN A 168 -16.22 1.68 -7.84
CA ASN A 168 -15.98 2.21 -6.52
C ASN A 168 -17.31 2.38 -5.76
N ASP A 169 -17.48 1.60 -4.70
CA ASP A 169 -18.62 1.64 -3.76
C ASP A 169 -18.39 2.55 -2.55
N GLU A 170 -17.25 3.23 -2.49
CA GLU A 170 -16.88 4.16 -1.42
C GLU A 170 -17.38 5.58 -1.71
N GLY A 171 -17.53 6.39 -0.66
CA GLY A 171 -18.07 7.75 -0.76
C GLY A 171 -17.17 8.72 -1.52
N TYR A 172 -15.87 8.44 -1.62
CA TYR A 172 -14.90 9.32 -2.29
C TYR A 172 -14.62 8.83 -3.72
N LYS A 173 -15.00 9.64 -4.72
CA LYS A 173 -14.87 9.32 -6.15
C LYS A 173 -13.91 10.28 -6.84
N VAL A 174 -12.86 9.72 -7.45
CA VAL A 174 -11.91 10.44 -8.30
C VAL A 174 -12.17 10.08 -9.75
N ARG A 175 -12.22 11.10 -10.62
CA ARG A 175 -12.34 10.90 -12.07
C ARG A 175 -10.96 10.95 -12.69
N LEU A 176 -10.55 9.83 -13.28
CA LEU A 176 -9.28 9.72 -13.98
C LEU A 176 -9.50 9.74 -15.49
N TYR A 177 -8.58 10.38 -16.22
CA TYR A 177 -8.59 10.36 -17.68
C TYR A 177 -8.39 8.92 -18.18
N GLY A 178 -9.12 8.53 -19.23
CA GLY A 178 -9.00 7.19 -19.83
C GLY A 178 -9.57 6.04 -19.00
N VAL A 179 -10.28 6.34 -17.90
CA VAL A 179 -10.90 5.34 -17.01
C VAL A 179 -12.42 5.52 -17.00
N GLU A 180 -13.15 4.46 -17.27
CA GLU A 180 -14.61 4.44 -17.32
C GLU A 180 -15.20 4.02 -15.96
N GLU A 181 -16.11 4.83 -15.40
CA GLU A 181 -16.85 4.45 -14.19
C GLU A 181 -17.97 3.45 -14.56
N ILE A 182 -17.98 2.27 -13.93
CA ILE A 182 -19.09 1.32 -14.13
C ILE A 182 -20.31 1.80 -13.34
N LYS A 183 -21.41 1.99 -14.05
CA LYS A 183 -22.73 2.23 -13.45
C LYS A 183 -23.57 0.97 -13.44
N ASP A 184 -23.64 0.23 -14.56
CA ASP A 184 -24.38 -1.03 -14.67
C ASP A 184 -23.75 -1.96 -15.73
N GLY A 185 -23.55 -3.23 -15.37
CA GLY A 185 -23.13 -4.29 -16.30
C GLY A 185 -21.75 -4.11 -16.94
N GLY A 186 -21.30 -5.13 -17.67
CA GLY A 186 -20.04 -5.12 -18.43
C GLY A 186 -19.52 -6.51 -18.75
N SER A 187 -18.62 -6.61 -19.71
CA SER A 187 -17.79 -7.81 -19.93
C SER A 187 -16.33 -7.43 -19.79
N TRP A 188 -15.64 -8.09 -18.88
CA TRP A 188 -14.22 -7.89 -18.61
C TRP A 188 -13.51 -9.24 -18.70
N ASP A 189 -12.29 -9.21 -19.21
CA ASP A 189 -11.45 -10.41 -19.33
C ASP A 189 -10.58 -10.59 -18.06
N ILE A 190 -10.28 -9.48 -17.39
CA ILE A 190 -9.42 -9.43 -16.21
C ILE A 190 -10.06 -8.57 -15.15
N ILE A 191 -10.02 -9.06 -13.92
CA ILE A 191 -10.50 -8.34 -12.74
C ILE A 191 -9.31 -8.09 -11.82
N PHE A 192 -9.08 -6.83 -11.46
CA PHE A 192 -8.14 -6.45 -10.41
C PHE A 192 -8.93 -6.00 -9.17
N ALA A 193 -8.92 -6.81 -8.12
CA ALA A 193 -9.63 -6.49 -6.88
C ALA A 193 -8.69 -5.85 -5.86
N GLY A 194 -8.72 -4.51 -5.79
CA GLY A 194 -7.89 -3.70 -4.89
C GLY A 194 -8.51 -3.41 -3.52
N SER A 195 -9.76 -3.82 -3.30
CA SER A 195 -10.46 -3.63 -2.01
C SER A 195 -10.32 -4.84 -1.09
N MET A 196 -10.19 -4.57 0.21
CA MET A 196 -10.10 -5.55 1.29
C MET A 196 -11.46 -6.17 1.67
N ARG A 197 -12.57 -5.68 1.12
CA ARG A 197 -13.92 -6.12 1.48
C ARG A 197 -14.23 -7.53 0.91
N SER A 198 -14.62 -8.45 1.78
CA SER A 198 -14.86 -9.85 1.42
C SER A 198 -16.00 -10.08 0.43
N TRP A 199 -17.02 -9.20 0.42
CA TRP A 199 -18.19 -9.35 -0.46
C TRP A 199 -17.82 -9.36 -1.94
N ILE A 200 -16.75 -8.65 -2.33
CA ILE A 200 -16.27 -8.63 -3.72
C ILE A 200 -15.95 -10.04 -4.16
N ARG A 201 -15.32 -10.84 -3.29
CA ARG A 201 -14.91 -12.21 -3.63
C ARG A 201 -16.10 -13.14 -3.79
N VAL A 202 -17.14 -12.92 -2.99
CA VAL A 202 -18.44 -13.60 -3.14
C VAL A 202 -19.09 -13.21 -4.47
N ALA A 203 -19.13 -11.92 -4.81
CA ALA A 203 -19.69 -11.47 -6.09
C ALA A 203 -18.96 -12.08 -7.29
N LEU A 204 -17.62 -12.16 -7.24
CA LEU A 204 -16.79 -12.79 -8.28
C LEU A 204 -17.04 -14.29 -8.41
N GLN A 205 -17.47 -14.98 -7.35
CA GLN A 205 -17.88 -16.39 -7.46
C GLN A 205 -19.12 -16.57 -8.34
N PHE A 206 -19.96 -15.55 -8.49
CA PHE A 206 -21.20 -15.64 -9.29
C PHE A 206 -21.07 -15.00 -10.67
N SER A 207 -20.24 -13.97 -10.84
CA SER A 207 -20.18 -13.19 -12.08
C SER A 207 -19.08 -13.61 -13.06
N SER A 208 -18.00 -14.23 -12.59
CA SER A 208 -16.86 -14.61 -13.45
C SER A 208 -17.08 -15.96 -14.14
N LYS A 209 -16.39 -16.24 -15.24
CA LYS A 209 -16.34 -17.55 -15.90
C LYS A 209 -15.12 -18.36 -15.46
N GLU A 210 -15.13 -19.65 -15.75
CA GLU A 210 -13.97 -20.51 -15.51
C GLU A 210 -12.78 -20.05 -16.36
N GLY A 211 -11.61 -19.93 -15.74
CA GLY A 211 -10.39 -19.46 -16.42
C GLY A 211 -10.18 -17.94 -16.47
N ASP A 212 -11.18 -17.13 -16.09
CA ASP A 212 -11.02 -15.68 -15.96
C ASP A 212 -9.86 -15.33 -15.02
N ILE A 213 -9.12 -14.28 -15.34
CA ILE A 213 -7.96 -13.86 -14.56
C ILE A 213 -8.40 -12.92 -13.44
N LEU A 214 -8.05 -13.30 -12.21
CA LEU A 214 -8.24 -12.47 -11.03
C LEU A 214 -6.89 -12.03 -10.49
N ALA A 215 -6.55 -10.77 -10.72
CA ALA A 215 -5.36 -10.14 -10.18
C ALA A 215 -5.65 -9.50 -8.81
N LEU A 216 -4.72 -9.66 -7.87
CA LEU A 216 -4.87 -9.20 -6.48
C LEU A 216 -3.58 -8.58 -5.99
N PRO A 217 -3.62 -7.42 -5.31
CA PRO A 217 -2.44 -6.90 -4.63
C PRO A 217 -2.10 -7.79 -3.43
N LYS A 218 -0.82 -8.12 -3.27
CA LYS A 218 -0.31 -8.92 -2.16
C LYS A 218 0.42 -8.01 -1.19
N PHE A 219 -0.29 -7.53 -0.17
CA PHE A 219 0.28 -6.73 0.91
C PHE A 219 0.58 -7.55 2.19
N LEU A 220 0.08 -8.78 2.26
CA LEU A 220 0.28 -9.72 3.36
C LEU A 220 -0.02 -11.14 2.86
N ASN A 221 0.42 -12.17 3.58
CA ASN A 221 0.20 -13.58 3.21
C ASN A 221 -1.18 -14.10 3.62
N SER A 222 -1.73 -13.58 4.71
CA SER A 222 -2.99 -14.02 5.32
C SER A 222 -4.25 -13.45 4.64
N TRP A 223 -4.10 -12.52 3.70
CA TRP A 223 -5.21 -11.98 2.92
C TRP A 223 -4.98 -12.17 1.40
N PRO A 224 -6.05 -12.46 0.64
CA PRO A 224 -7.43 -12.69 1.07
C PRO A 224 -7.65 -14.10 1.63
N ALA A 225 -8.52 -14.21 2.65
CA ALA A 225 -8.85 -15.50 3.27
C ALA A 225 -9.66 -16.44 2.35
N ILE A 226 -10.40 -15.88 1.37
CA ILE A 226 -11.22 -16.65 0.44
C ILE A 226 -10.85 -16.25 -0.99
N ILE A 227 -10.42 -17.25 -1.77
CA ILE A 227 -10.11 -17.11 -3.19
C ILE A 227 -10.95 -18.13 -3.96
N PRO A 228 -11.75 -17.71 -4.96
CA PRO A 228 -12.46 -18.65 -5.82
C PRO A 228 -11.46 -19.56 -6.57
N THR A 229 -11.51 -20.87 -6.35
CA THR A 229 -10.56 -21.84 -6.91
C THR A 229 -10.66 -22.02 -8.43
N ARG A 230 -11.81 -21.68 -9.01
CA ARG A 230 -12.08 -21.77 -10.45
C ARG A 230 -11.45 -20.65 -11.30
N LEU A 231 -10.86 -19.65 -10.64
CA LEU A 231 -10.28 -18.47 -11.30
C LEU A 231 -8.76 -18.61 -11.40
N ASN A 232 -8.17 -18.05 -12.45
CA ASN A 232 -6.73 -17.97 -12.60
C ASN A 232 -6.19 -16.79 -11.78
N VAL A 233 -5.80 -17.08 -10.54
CA VAL A 233 -5.46 -16.04 -9.57
C VAL A 233 -4.00 -15.63 -9.72
N ARG A 234 -3.77 -14.32 -9.85
CA ARG A 234 -2.44 -13.70 -9.93
C ARG A 234 -2.26 -12.76 -8.74
N LEU A 235 -1.41 -13.16 -7.80
CA LEU A 235 -0.98 -12.29 -6.71
C LEU A 235 0.14 -11.39 -7.22
N ILE A 236 0.01 -10.08 -7.00
CA ILE A 236 0.97 -9.07 -7.46
C ILE A 236 1.53 -8.39 -6.21
N GLU A 237 2.78 -8.68 -5.91
CA GLU A 237 3.49 -8.10 -4.77
C GLU A 237 4.10 -6.74 -5.15
N PRO A 238 4.09 -5.75 -4.23
CA PRO A 238 4.88 -4.55 -4.42
C PRO A 238 6.36 -4.93 -4.42
N MET A 239 7.12 -4.44 -5.39
CA MET A 239 8.53 -4.79 -5.53
C MET A 239 9.33 -3.64 -6.11
N LYS A 240 10.63 -3.65 -5.84
CA LYS A 240 11.58 -2.75 -6.51
C LYS A 240 11.61 -3.08 -8.00
N MET A 241 11.36 -2.08 -8.83
CA MET A 241 11.40 -2.20 -10.29
C MET A 241 11.71 -0.84 -10.96
N ASP A 242 12.26 -0.91 -12.16
CA ASP A 242 12.58 0.26 -12.98
C ASP A 242 11.30 0.91 -13.55
N GLY A 243 11.36 2.22 -13.83
CA GLY A 243 10.25 2.97 -14.41
C GLY A 243 9.22 3.49 -13.40
N VAL A 244 9.35 3.15 -12.11
CA VAL A 244 8.37 3.56 -11.08
C VAL A 244 8.50 5.05 -10.76
N PHE A 245 9.72 5.55 -10.57
CA PHE A 245 9.92 6.96 -10.26
C PHE A 245 9.54 7.83 -11.45
N GLU A 246 9.93 7.42 -12.66
CA GLU A 246 9.57 8.07 -13.92
C GLU A 246 8.05 8.15 -14.07
N PHE A 247 7.32 7.05 -13.83
CA PHE A 247 5.86 7.08 -13.86
C PHE A 247 5.26 8.02 -12.81
N ILE A 248 5.82 8.07 -11.59
CA ILE A 248 5.33 9.00 -10.56
C ILE A 248 5.55 10.46 -10.96
N ASP A 249 6.68 10.77 -11.58
CA ASP A 249 7.00 12.13 -12.00
C ASP A 249 6.18 12.57 -13.21
N ASP A 250 6.01 11.69 -14.20
CA ASP A 250 5.36 12.00 -15.47
C ASP A 250 3.82 11.93 -15.40
N GLU A 251 3.28 10.92 -14.72
CA GLU A 251 1.84 10.60 -14.79
C GLU A 251 1.07 11.03 -13.53
N ILE A 252 1.71 11.03 -12.36
CA ILE A 252 1.07 11.47 -11.11
C ILE A 252 1.29 12.97 -10.93
N THR A 253 0.45 13.76 -11.61
CA THR A 253 0.41 15.22 -11.41
C THR A 253 0.11 15.60 -9.97
N ASP A 254 0.51 16.80 -9.55
CA ASP A 254 0.21 17.30 -8.20
C ASP A 254 -1.29 17.36 -7.91
N LYS A 255 -2.10 17.64 -8.95
CA LYS A 255 -3.56 17.60 -8.85
C LYS A 255 -4.06 16.19 -8.50
N ILE A 256 -3.61 15.17 -9.23
CA ILE A 256 -3.98 13.77 -8.96
C ILE A 256 -3.51 13.38 -7.55
N PHE A 257 -2.28 13.73 -7.19
CA PHE A 257 -1.75 13.45 -5.86
C PHE A 257 -2.60 14.09 -4.75
N GLN A 258 -2.96 15.36 -4.88
CA GLN A 258 -3.80 16.07 -3.91
C GLN A 258 -5.25 15.59 -3.88
N GLU A 259 -5.77 15.05 -4.99
CA GLU A 259 -7.07 14.36 -4.99
C GLU A 259 -7.00 13.04 -4.23
N LEU A 260 -5.93 12.27 -4.36
CA LEU A 260 -5.80 10.96 -3.73
C LEU A 260 -5.31 11.01 -2.27
N VAL A 261 -4.49 12.00 -1.93
CA VAL A 261 -3.74 12.06 -0.68
C VAL A 261 -3.94 13.40 0.01
N VAL A 262 -4.11 13.37 1.34
CA VAL A 262 -4.11 14.56 2.20
C VAL A 262 -3.07 14.40 3.30
N SER A 263 -2.55 15.49 3.85
CA SER A 263 -1.63 15.45 4.99
C SER A 263 -2.37 15.64 6.32
N SER A 264 -1.89 15.01 7.39
CA SER A 264 -2.36 15.20 8.75
C SER A 264 -1.22 15.10 9.77
N ASP A 265 -1.37 15.86 10.87
CA ASP A 265 -0.48 15.81 12.04
C ASP A 265 -1.14 15.08 13.23
N SER A 266 -2.40 14.65 13.12
CA SER A 266 -3.16 14.00 14.19
C SER A 266 -3.57 12.57 13.78
N LEU A 267 -3.46 11.64 14.73
CA LEU A 267 -3.85 10.26 14.50
C LEU A 267 -5.37 10.13 14.30
N GLU A 268 -6.15 10.88 15.08
CA GLU A 268 -7.61 10.88 15.08
C GLU A 268 -8.20 11.38 13.76
N SER A 269 -7.50 12.28 13.08
CA SER A 269 -7.88 12.77 11.75
C SER A 269 -7.29 11.94 10.60
N SER A 270 -6.41 10.99 10.91
CA SER A 270 -5.78 10.11 9.94
C SER A 270 -6.51 8.78 9.78
N ILE A 271 -7.25 8.32 10.79
CA ILE A 271 -7.96 7.04 10.78
C ILE A 271 -9.38 7.20 11.36
N PRO A 272 -10.44 6.75 10.64
CA PRO A 272 -10.40 6.21 9.27
C PRO A 272 -9.99 7.29 8.26
N THR A 273 -9.30 6.89 7.18
CA THR A 273 -8.79 7.85 6.19
C THR A 273 -9.95 8.55 5.46
N PRO A 274 -9.99 9.90 5.41
CA PRO A 274 -11.03 10.65 4.69
C PRO A 274 -10.83 10.64 3.16
N LYS A 275 -9.66 10.20 2.69
CA LYS A 275 -9.26 10.06 1.29
C LYS A 275 -8.61 8.68 1.07
N PRO A 276 -8.33 8.29 -0.20
CA PRO A 276 -7.64 7.04 -0.49
C PRO A 276 -6.32 6.86 0.28
N GLY A 277 -5.61 7.96 0.59
CA GLY A 277 -4.50 7.95 1.54
C GLY A 277 -4.38 9.21 2.39
N VAL A 278 -3.73 9.08 3.55
CA VAL A 278 -3.34 10.20 4.42
C VAL A 278 -1.85 10.12 4.75
N LEU A 279 -1.10 11.17 4.46
CA LEU A 279 0.27 11.35 4.91
C LEU A 279 0.28 11.86 6.34
N PHE A 280 0.68 10.99 7.26
CA PHE A 280 0.85 11.31 8.66
C PHE A 280 2.29 11.69 8.97
N ASN A 281 2.48 12.87 9.55
CA ASN A 281 3.80 13.37 9.93
C ASN A 281 4.30 12.68 11.22
N ALA A 282 4.88 11.49 11.05
CA ALA A 282 5.40 10.68 12.15
C ALA A 282 6.56 11.36 12.88
N GLU A 283 7.45 12.05 12.15
CA GLU A 283 8.58 12.77 12.73
C GLU A 283 8.13 13.86 13.71
N LYS A 284 7.14 14.66 13.32
CA LYS A 284 6.55 15.69 14.19
C LYS A 284 5.81 15.06 15.37
N PHE A 285 5.02 14.02 15.12
CA PHE A 285 4.21 13.37 16.16
C PHE A 285 5.06 12.76 17.28
N PHE A 286 6.13 12.05 16.92
CA PHE A 286 7.00 11.40 17.88
C PHE A 286 7.99 12.36 18.54
N SER A 287 8.47 13.38 17.83
CA SER A 287 9.37 14.39 18.43
C SER A 287 8.66 15.26 19.48
N ALA A 288 7.42 15.68 19.22
CA ALA A 288 6.62 16.49 20.16
C ALA A 288 6.27 15.76 21.47
N ARG A 289 6.40 14.44 21.52
CA ARG A 289 6.08 13.61 22.70
C ARG A 289 7.33 13.16 23.46
N ARG A 290 8.53 13.65 23.11
CA ARG A 290 9.78 13.42 23.86
C ARG A 290 10.01 14.45 24.97
N SER A 291 9.28 15.57 24.96
CA SER A 291 9.19 16.55 26.05
C SER A 291 8.20 16.12 27.11
#